data_AF-A0A0C5K8A1-F1
#
_entry.id   AF-A0A0C5K8A1-F1
#
_cell.length_a   1.000
_cell.length_b   1.000
_cell.length_c   1.000
_cell.angle_alpha   90.00
_cell.angle_beta   90.00
_cell.angle_gamma   90.00
#
_symmetry.space_group_name_H-M   'P 1'
#
loop_
_entity.id
_entity.type
_entity.pdbx_description
1 polymer ?
#
loop_
_entity_poly.entity_id
_entity_poly.type
_entity_poly.pdbx_seq_one_letter_code
_entity_poly.pdbx_strand_id
1 'polypeptide(L)'
;ASQWLQVVEELSPFKAGLYLLPMAIGAMVFAPIAPGLAARFGPKIVLPSGIGIAAIGMFIMYFFGHPLSYSTMALALILVGAGTASLAVASALIMLETPTSKAGNAAAVEESMYDLGNVFGVAVLGSLSSMLYRVFLDISSFSSKGIVGDLAHVAEESVVGAVEVAKATGIKQLANEAVTSFNDAFVATALVGG
;
A
#
# COMPACT_ATOMS: atom_id res chain seq x y z
N ALA A 1 4.04 -0.06 -2.55
CA ALA A 1 3.93 -0.12 -4.02
C ALA A 1 4.89 0.84 -4.72
N SER A 2 4.86 2.15 -4.48
CA SER A 2 5.76 3.11 -5.16
C SER A 2 7.25 2.86 -4.92
N GLN A 3 7.64 2.59 -3.67
CA GLN A 3 9.02 2.26 -3.30
C GLN A 3 9.45 0.92 -3.90
N TRP A 4 8.56 -0.07 -3.90
CA TRP A 4 8.79 -1.36 -4.55
C TRP A 4 9.08 -1.19 -6.05
N LEU A 5 8.26 -0.43 -6.77
CA LEU A 5 8.47 -0.14 -8.20
C LEU A 5 9.80 0.57 -8.47
N GLN A 6 10.26 1.43 -7.57
CA GLN A 6 11.49 2.20 -7.78
C GLN A 6 12.76 1.42 -7.39
N VAL A 7 12.69 0.63 -6.32
CA VAL A 7 13.86 -0.05 -5.75
C VAL A 7 14.01 -1.47 -6.29
N VAL A 8 12.90 -2.19 -6.47
CA VAL A 8 12.89 -3.60 -6.90
C VAL A 8 12.79 -3.69 -8.42
N GLU A 9 11.88 -2.93 -9.02
CA GLU A 9 11.71 -2.90 -10.49
C GLU A 9 12.59 -1.83 -11.16
N GLU A 10 13.43 -1.12 -10.38
CA GLU A 10 14.37 -0.09 -10.85
C GLU A 10 13.73 1.00 -11.73
N LEU A 11 12.44 1.29 -11.54
CA LEU A 11 11.73 2.30 -12.32
C LEU A 11 12.03 3.72 -11.84
N SER A 12 12.01 4.67 -12.78
CA SER A 12 12.03 6.09 -12.40
C SER A 12 10.75 6.48 -11.65
N PRO A 13 10.77 7.53 -10.81
CA PRO A 13 9.58 7.98 -10.07
C PRO A 13 8.36 8.24 -10.98
N PHE A 14 8.60 8.81 -12.16
CA PHE A 14 7.54 9.03 -13.15
C PHE A 14 6.93 7.73 -13.68
N LYS A 15 7.77 6.74 -14.04
CA LYS A 15 7.30 5.42 -14.48
C LYS A 15 6.58 4.68 -13.36
N ALA A 16 7.11 4.73 -12.13
CA ALA A 16 6.44 4.16 -10.97
C ALA A 16 5.05 4.77 -10.77
N GLY A 17 4.89 6.08 -10.95
CA GLY A 17 3.59 6.74 -10.93
C GLY A 17 2.61 6.19 -11.98
N LEU A 18 3.07 5.98 -13.23
CA LEU A 18 2.24 5.35 -14.27
C LEU A 18 1.80 3.93 -13.91
N TYR A 19 2.67 3.17 -13.23
CA TYR A 19 2.38 1.80 -12.82
C TYR A 19 1.37 1.73 -11.65
N LEU A 20 1.09 2.85 -10.98
CA LEU A 20 0.05 2.95 -9.94
C LEU A 20 -1.33 3.33 -10.50
N LEU A 21 -1.44 3.68 -11.79
CA LEU A 21 -2.71 3.99 -12.46
C LEU A 21 -3.81 2.91 -12.36
N PRO A 22 -3.51 1.59 -12.27
CA PRO A 22 -4.56 0.59 -12.11
C PRO A 22 -5.50 0.86 -10.92
N MET A 23 -5.00 1.46 -9.84
CA MET A 23 -5.85 1.88 -8.71
C MET A 23 -6.84 2.97 -9.12
N ALA A 24 -6.36 4.00 -9.81
CA ALA A 24 -7.22 5.07 -10.31
C ALA A 24 -8.25 4.55 -11.32
N ILE A 25 -7.88 3.58 -12.16
CA ILE A 25 -8.80 2.92 -13.11
C ILE A 25 -9.90 2.18 -12.34
N GLY A 26 -9.54 1.39 -11.33
CA GLY A 26 -10.51 0.69 -10.48
C GLY A 26 -11.51 1.66 -9.83
N ALA A 27 -11.01 2.76 -9.26
CA ALA A 27 -11.86 3.78 -8.66
C ALA A 27 -12.75 4.47 -9.71
N MET A 28 -12.20 4.87 -10.86
CA MET A 28 -12.92 5.56 -11.93
C MET A 28 -14.07 4.72 -12.51
N VAL A 29 -13.85 3.41 -12.67
CA VAL A 29 -14.88 2.49 -13.19
C VAL A 29 -16.00 2.28 -12.16
N PHE A 30 -15.66 2.11 -10.88
CA PHE A 30 -16.65 1.79 -9.85
C PHE A 30 -17.34 3.00 -9.21
N ALA A 31 -16.73 4.19 -9.24
CA ALA A 31 -17.29 5.43 -8.70
C ALA A 31 -18.71 5.75 -9.22
N PRO A 32 -19.00 5.72 -10.54
CA PRO A 32 -20.36 5.96 -11.03
C PRO A 32 -21.33 4.79 -10.75
N ILE A 33 -20.81 3.59 -10.48
CA ILE A 33 -21.61 2.38 -10.24
C ILE A 33 -22.09 2.33 -8.78
N ALA A 34 -21.27 2.79 -7.85
CA ALA A 34 -21.51 2.67 -6.42
C ALA A 34 -22.85 3.29 -5.95
N PRO A 35 -23.27 4.50 -6.40
CA PRO A 35 -24.58 5.06 -6.04
C PRO A 35 -25.75 4.21 -6.53
N GLY A 36 -25.66 3.65 -7.74
CA GLY A 36 -26.70 2.77 -8.30
C GLY A 36 -26.83 1.46 -7.52
N LEU A 37 -25.70 0.87 -7.11
CA LEU A 37 -25.70 -0.29 -6.21
C LEU A 37 -26.28 0.07 -4.85
N ALA A 38 -25.96 1.24 -4.29
CA ALA A 38 -26.47 1.69 -3.01
C ALA A 38 -27.97 1.95 -3.04
N ALA A 39 -28.51 2.49 -4.13
CA ALA A 39 -29.95 2.65 -4.33
C ALA A 39 -30.68 1.31 -4.41
N ARG A 40 -30.06 0.29 -5.03
CA ARG A 40 -30.67 -1.03 -5.24
C ARG A 40 -30.59 -1.95 -4.02
N PHE A 41 -29.42 -2.00 -3.36
CA PHE A 41 -29.13 -2.95 -2.28
C PHE A 41 -29.03 -2.30 -0.91
N GLY A 42 -29.04 -0.97 -0.86
CA GLY A 42 -28.89 -0.20 0.36
C GLY A 42 -27.41 0.05 0.72
N PRO A 43 -27.11 1.21 1.34
CA PRO A 43 -25.74 1.58 1.73
C PRO A 43 -25.12 0.64 2.76
N LYS A 44 -25.94 0.02 3.62
CA LYS A 44 -25.51 -0.93 4.65
C LYS A 44 -24.85 -2.19 4.09
N ILE A 45 -25.13 -2.53 2.82
CA ILE A 45 -24.51 -3.68 2.13
C ILE A 45 -23.35 -3.20 1.27
N VAL A 46 -23.54 -2.12 0.52
CA VAL A 46 -22.55 -1.65 -0.47
C VAL A 46 -21.27 -1.14 0.20
N LEU A 47 -21.37 -0.41 1.32
CA LEU A 47 -20.20 0.17 1.95
C LEU A 47 -19.26 -0.91 2.55
N PRO A 48 -19.72 -1.88 3.36
CA PRO A 48 -18.87 -2.98 3.81
C PRO A 48 -18.37 -3.87 2.66
N SER A 49 -19.17 -4.04 1.60
CA SER A 49 -18.73 -4.82 0.42
C SER A 49 -17.55 -4.16 -0.29
N GLY A 50 -17.54 -2.82 -0.43
CA GLY A 50 -16.40 -2.10 -1.00
C GLY A 50 -15.12 -2.28 -0.19
N ILE A 51 -15.23 -2.17 1.15
CA ILE A 51 -14.11 -2.47 2.06
C ILE A 51 -13.65 -3.92 1.90
N GLY A 52 -14.58 -4.89 1.82
CA GLY A 52 -14.27 -6.29 1.57
C GLY A 52 -13.58 -6.53 0.23
N ILE A 53 -13.95 -5.80 -0.83
CA ILE A 53 -13.27 -5.87 -2.15
C ILE A 53 -11.83 -5.36 -2.03
N ALA A 54 -11.59 -4.25 -1.32
CA ALA A 54 -10.24 -3.76 -1.08
C ALA A 54 -9.40 -4.76 -0.27
N ALA A 55 -9.98 -5.37 0.76
CA ALA A 55 -9.35 -6.42 1.56
C ALA A 55 -8.98 -7.66 0.72
N ILE A 56 -9.87 -8.09 -0.20
CA ILE A 56 -9.55 -9.16 -1.15
C ILE A 56 -8.33 -8.81 -2.01
N GLY A 57 -8.21 -7.54 -2.44
CA GLY A 57 -7.01 -7.08 -3.16
C GLY A 57 -5.73 -7.25 -2.35
N MET A 58 -5.77 -6.90 -1.07
CA MET A 58 -4.64 -7.10 -0.15
C MET A 58 -4.34 -8.59 0.09
N PHE A 59 -5.36 -9.43 0.27
CA PHE A 59 -5.16 -10.87 0.41
C PHE A 59 -4.62 -11.53 -0.88
N ILE A 60 -5.00 -11.05 -2.06
CA ILE A 60 -4.40 -11.51 -3.31
C ILE A 60 -2.89 -11.22 -3.32
N MET A 61 -2.47 -10.05 -2.84
CA MET A 61 -1.04 -9.77 -2.66
C MET A 61 -0.39 -10.78 -1.71
N TYR A 62 -1.00 -11.08 -0.57
CA TYR A 62 -0.46 -12.04 0.40
C TYR A 62 -0.31 -13.47 -0.19
N PHE A 63 -1.39 -14.01 -0.76
CA PHE A 63 -1.43 -15.40 -1.21
C PHE A 63 -0.69 -15.64 -2.54
N PHE A 64 -0.64 -14.63 -3.42
CA PHE A 64 -0.07 -14.76 -4.77
C PHE A 64 1.15 -13.84 -4.99
N GLY A 65 1.73 -13.32 -3.91
CA GLY A 65 2.87 -12.40 -3.94
C GLY A 65 4.24 -13.07 -3.85
N HIS A 66 4.35 -14.40 -3.96
CA HIS A 66 5.63 -15.11 -3.89
C HIS A 66 5.86 -15.96 -5.17
N PRO A 67 6.67 -15.49 -6.14
CA PRO A 67 7.31 -14.17 -6.20
C PRO A 67 6.32 -13.06 -6.57
N LEU A 68 6.60 -11.83 -6.10
CA LEU A 68 5.70 -10.70 -6.33
C LEU A 68 5.86 -10.21 -7.76
N SER A 69 4.76 -10.21 -8.52
CA SER A 69 4.73 -9.72 -9.89
C SER A 69 3.92 -8.43 -10.00
N TYR A 70 4.25 -7.61 -11.00
CA TYR A 70 3.45 -6.41 -11.31
C TYR A 70 1.98 -6.76 -11.60
N SER A 71 1.70 -7.88 -12.26
CA SER A 71 0.32 -8.31 -12.55
C SER A 71 -0.49 -8.56 -11.27
N THR A 72 0.10 -9.23 -10.28
CA THR A 72 -0.52 -9.43 -8.97
C THR A 72 -0.78 -8.09 -8.28
N MET A 73 0.22 -7.19 -8.29
CA MET A 73 0.08 -5.87 -7.68
C MET A 73 -0.96 -5.00 -8.41
N ALA A 74 -0.99 -5.02 -9.73
CA ALA A 74 -1.94 -4.26 -10.54
C ALA A 74 -3.38 -4.72 -10.27
N LEU A 75 -3.61 -6.03 -10.16
CA LEU A 75 -4.92 -6.58 -9.79
C LEU A 75 -5.33 -6.13 -8.39
N ALA A 76 -4.43 -6.22 -7.41
CA ALA A 76 -4.69 -5.73 -6.05
C ALA A 76 -5.02 -4.23 -6.04
N LEU A 77 -4.27 -3.42 -6.78
CA LEU A 77 -4.51 -1.98 -6.93
C LEU A 77 -5.89 -1.69 -7.54
N ILE A 78 -6.29 -2.42 -8.58
CA ILE A 78 -7.64 -2.28 -9.19
C ILE A 78 -8.72 -2.57 -8.16
N LEU A 79 -8.58 -3.65 -7.38
CA LEU A 79 -9.56 -4.03 -6.37
C LEU A 79 -9.62 -3.02 -5.21
N VAL A 80 -8.47 -2.54 -4.73
CA VAL A 80 -8.41 -1.46 -3.74
C VAL A 80 -9.10 -0.20 -4.30
N GLY A 81 -8.78 0.21 -5.53
CA GLY A 81 -9.44 1.32 -6.20
C GLY A 81 -10.96 1.14 -6.30
N ALA A 82 -11.40 -0.03 -6.75
CA ALA A 82 -12.81 -0.38 -6.84
C ALA A 82 -13.52 -0.33 -5.47
N GLY A 83 -12.85 -0.83 -4.42
CA GLY A 83 -13.35 -0.78 -3.06
C GLY A 83 -13.48 0.65 -2.53
N THR A 84 -12.47 1.50 -2.76
CA THR A 84 -12.50 2.91 -2.34
C THR A 84 -13.64 3.71 -2.99
N ALA A 85 -14.15 3.28 -4.14
CA ALA A 85 -15.31 3.92 -4.76
C ALA A 85 -16.58 3.88 -3.89
N SER A 86 -16.71 2.92 -2.96
CA SER A 86 -17.85 2.88 -2.03
C SER A 86 -17.84 4.04 -1.02
N LEU A 87 -16.69 4.70 -0.81
CA LEU A 87 -16.59 5.85 0.09
C LEU A 87 -17.43 7.04 -0.38
N ALA A 88 -17.64 7.19 -1.69
CA ALA A 88 -18.56 8.20 -2.23
C ALA A 88 -20.00 8.00 -1.73
N VAL A 89 -20.41 6.76 -1.48
CA VAL A 89 -21.72 6.44 -0.88
C VAL A 89 -21.75 6.89 0.58
N ALA A 90 -20.67 6.68 1.34
CA ALA A 90 -20.58 7.14 2.73
C ALA A 90 -20.69 8.67 2.80
N SER A 91 -19.93 9.39 1.97
CA SER A 91 -19.99 10.86 1.92
C SER A 91 -21.40 11.37 1.58
N ALA A 92 -22.05 10.76 0.58
CA ALA A 92 -23.42 11.11 0.23
C ALA A 92 -24.41 10.93 1.39
N LEU A 93 -24.27 9.87 2.21
CA LEU A 93 -25.12 9.65 3.37
C LEU A 93 -24.88 10.66 4.48
N ILE A 94 -23.61 11.01 4.74
CA ILE A 94 -23.27 12.05 5.72
C ILE A 94 -23.92 13.37 5.31
N MET A 95 -23.87 13.72 4.02
CA MET A 95 -24.50 14.94 3.52
C MET A 95 -26.03 14.89 3.54
N LEU A 96 -26.64 13.74 3.22
CA LEU A 96 -28.10 13.56 3.25
C LEU A 96 -28.71 13.78 4.63
N GLU A 97 -28.02 13.35 5.68
CA GLU A 97 -28.46 13.50 7.08
C GLU A 97 -28.05 14.86 7.68
N THR A 98 -27.27 15.67 6.95
CA THR A 98 -26.78 16.95 7.43
C THR A 98 -27.65 18.11 6.94
N PRO A 99 -28.15 18.99 7.83
CA PRO A 99 -28.81 20.22 7.42
C PRO A 99 -27.91 21.07 6.53
N THR A 100 -28.46 21.70 5.49
CA THR A 100 -27.68 22.46 4.49
C THR A 100 -26.80 23.56 5.11
N SER A 101 -27.24 24.19 6.20
CA SER A 101 -26.47 25.19 6.95
C SER A 101 -25.22 24.64 7.67
N LYS A 102 -25.12 23.31 7.82
CA LYS A 102 -24.00 22.61 8.47
C LYS A 102 -23.22 21.71 7.51
N ALA A 103 -23.58 21.64 6.22
CA ALA A 103 -22.95 20.77 5.24
C ALA A 103 -21.43 21.01 5.15
N GLY A 104 -20.99 22.28 5.18
CA GLY A 104 -19.57 22.63 5.18
C GLY A 104 -18.82 22.11 6.43
N ASN A 105 -19.45 22.18 7.60
CA ASN A 105 -18.85 21.65 8.84
C ASN A 105 -18.75 20.12 8.79
N ALA A 106 -19.78 19.44 8.28
CA ALA A 106 -19.76 17.99 8.15
C ALA A 106 -18.70 17.52 7.14
N ALA A 107 -18.58 18.19 5.99
CA ALA A 107 -17.55 17.91 5.00
C ALA A 107 -16.14 18.13 5.56
N ALA A 108 -15.91 19.21 6.31
CA ALA A 108 -14.61 19.47 6.93
C ALA A 108 -14.23 18.38 7.95
N VAL A 109 -15.19 17.91 8.75
CA VAL A 109 -14.98 16.80 9.69
C VAL A 109 -14.71 15.50 8.94
N GLU A 110 -15.48 15.21 7.88
CA GLU A 110 -15.26 14.03 7.04
C GLU A 110 -13.85 14.01 6.45
N GLU A 111 -13.40 15.11 5.85
CA GLU A 111 -12.06 15.24 5.27
C GLU A 111 -10.96 15.11 6.32
N SER A 112 -11.16 15.70 7.51
CA SER A 112 -10.24 15.53 8.64
C SER A 112 -10.14 14.07 9.08
N MET A 113 -11.24 13.31 9.06
CA MET A 113 -11.22 11.88 9.38
C MET A 113 -10.53 11.05 8.28
N TYR A 114 -10.69 11.41 7.01
CA TYR A 114 -9.94 10.76 5.92
C TYR A 114 -8.45 10.98 6.05
N ASP A 115 -8.02 12.22 6.28
CA ASP A 115 -6.61 12.54 6.46
C ASP A 115 -6.03 11.82 7.67
N LEU A 116 -6.75 11.81 8.79
CA LEU A 116 -6.34 11.08 9.99
C LEU A 116 -6.21 9.57 9.72
N GLY A 117 -7.20 8.97 9.04
CA GLY A 117 -7.17 7.57 8.66
C GLY A 117 -6.02 7.23 7.72
N ASN A 118 -5.75 8.09 6.73
CA ASN A 118 -4.65 7.93 5.79
C ASN A 118 -3.29 8.00 6.50
N VAL A 119 -3.07 9.03 7.32
CA VAL A 119 -1.82 9.18 8.10
C VAL A 119 -1.63 8.00 9.04
N PHE A 120 -2.68 7.57 9.74
CA PHE A 120 -2.60 6.42 10.64
C PHE A 120 -2.31 5.12 9.89
N GLY A 121 -2.99 4.87 8.77
CA GLY A 121 -2.76 3.70 7.93
C GLY A 121 -1.34 3.64 7.38
N VAL A 122 -0.84 4.75 6.83
CA VAL A 122 0.54 4.86 6.34
C VAL A 122 1.54 4.65 7.48
N ALA A 123 1.32 5.25 8.65
CA ALA A 123 2.22 5.12 9.79
C ALA A 123 2.26 3.68 10.32
N VAL A 124 1.11 3.04 10.53
CA VAL A 124 1.03 1.69 11.07
C VAL A 124 1.56 0.67 10.06
N LEU A 125 1.07 0.67 8.83
CA LEU A 125 1.50 -0.30 7.81
C LEU A 125 2.96 -0.07 7.39
N GLY A 126 3.39 1.19 7.29
CA GLY A 126 4.79 1.52 7.01
C GLY A 126 5.74 1.07 8.13
N SER A 127 5.36 1.30 9.39
CA SER A 127 6.14 0.83 10.55
C SER A 127 6.19 -0.69 10.61
N LEU A 128 5.06 -1.37 10.36
CA LEU A 128 5.00 -2.83 10.29
C LEU A 128 5.89 -3.37 9.16
N SER A 129 5.81 -2.80 7.96
CA SER A 129 6.64 -3.21 6.82
C SER A 129 8.13 -2.99 7.09
N SER A 130 8.51 -1.87 7.71
CA SER A 130 9.90 -1.59 8.11
C SER A 130 10.39 -2.59 9.18
N MET A 131 9.55 -2.90 10.17
CA MET A 131 9.85 -3.90 11.19
C MET A 131 10.03 -5.29 10.58
N LEU A 132 9.10 -5.72 9.72
CA LEU A 132 9.18 -7.02 9.04
C LEU A 132 10.40 -7.10 8.12
N TYR A 133 10.76 -6.02 7.42
CA TYR A 133 11.99 -5.95 6.64
C TYR A 133 13.23 -6.23 7.50
N ARG A 134 13.35 -5.58 8.67
CA ARG A 134 14.45 -5.84 9.61
C ARG A 134 14.48 -7.27 10.12
N VAL A 135 13.30 -7.87 10.38
CA VAL A 135 13.18 -9.25 10.84
C VAL A 135 13.57 -10.25 9.75
N PHE A 136 13.24 -9.96 8.49
CA PHE A 136 13.54 -10.83 7.35
C PHE A 136 14.91 -10.59 6.73
N LEU A 137 15.58 -9.49 7.06
CA LEU A 137 16.93 -9.21 6.61
C LEU A 137 17.94 -10.02 7.44
N ASP A 138 18.69 -10.89 6.79
CA ASP A 138 19.79 -11.61 7.44
C ASP A 138 21.03 -10.71 7.58
N ILE A 139 21.09 -9.93 8.67
CA ILE A 139 22.23 -9.05 8.95
C ILE A 139 23.54 -9.81 9.16
N SER A 140 23.49 -11.11 9.48
CA SER A 140 24.70 -11.92 9.64
C SER A 140 25.43 -12.12 8.31
N SER A 141 24.68 -12.20 7.19
CA SER A 141 25.24 -12.20 5.84
C SER A 141 26.05 -10.93 5.56
N PHE A 142 25.53 -9.75 5.92
CA PHE A 142 26.22 -8.47 5.79
C PHE A 142 27.51 -8.43 6.63
N SER A 143 27.40 -8.86 7.89
CA SER A 143 28.54 -8.91 8.83
C SER A 143 29.65 -9.84 8.33
N SER A 144 29.29 -11.00 7.78
CA SER A 144 30.25 -11.97 7.23
C SER A 144 31.05 -11.44 6.03
N LYS A 145 30.51 -10.44 5.33
CA LYS A 145 31.13 -9.75 4.19
C LYS A 145 31.87 -8.47 4.61
N GLY A 146 32.08 -8.26 5.92
CA GLY A 146 32.81 -7.13 6.47
C GLY A 146 32.00 -5.85 6.58
N ILE A 147 30.67 -5.90 6.37
CA ILE A 147 29.78 -4.76 6.55
C ILE A 147 29.37 -4.70 8.03
N VAL A 148 29.97 -3.79 8.78
CA VAL A 148 29.76 -3.66 10.23
C VAL A 148 29.56 -2.19 10.62
N GLY A 149 29.09 -1.94 11.85
CA GLY A 149 28.89 -0.60 12.38
C GLY A 149 27.83 0.17 11.59
N ASP A 150 28.12 1.43 11.25
CA ASP A 150 27.17 2.34 10.61
C ASP A 150 26.62 1.80 9.28
N LEU A 151 27.45 1.13 8.48
CA LEU A 151 27.01 0.56 7.20
C LEU A 151 25.99 -0.58 7.38
N ALA A 152 26.14 -1.38 8.43
CA ALA A 152 25.17 -2.42 8.76
C ALA A 152 23.86 -1.80 9.25
N HIS A 153 23.94 -0.77 10.09
CA HIS A 153 22.77 -0.05 10.58
C HIS A 153 21.97 0.60 9.43
N VAL A 154 22.65 1.25 8.48
CA VAL A 154 22.02 1.83 7.28
C VAL A 154 21.29 0.77 6.46
N ALA A 155 21.86 -0.44 6.33
CA ALA A 155 21.24 -1.54 5.61
C ALA A 155 19.97 -2.08 6.32
N GLU A 156 19.98 -2.14 7.65
CA GLU A 156 18.80 -2.54 8.45
C GLU A 156 17.68 -1.50 8.41
N GLU A 157 18.01 -0.21 8.34
CA GLU A 157 16.98 0.84 8.40
C GLU A 157 16.04 0.81 7.19
N SER A 158 16.56 0.49 6.00
CA SER A 158 15.75 0.44 4.78
C SER A 158 16.39 -0.35 3.65
N VAL A 159 15.56 -0.87 2.76
CA VAL A 159 16.02 -1.48 1.49
C VAL A 159 16.82 -0.50 0.62
N VAL A 160 16.49 0.79 0.66
CA VAL A 160 17.24 1.82 -0.08
C VAL A 160 18.66 1.92 0.45
N GLY A 161 18.82 2.02 1.78
CA GLY A 161 20.12 2.03 2.44
C GLY A 161 20.93 0.76 2.17
N ALA A 162 20.30 -0.42 2.22
CA ALA A 162 20.97 -1.68 1.91
C ALA A 162 21.45 -1.75 0.45
N VAL A 163 20.66 -1.27 -0.50
CA VAL A 163 21.04 -1.19 -1.92
C VAL A 163 22.18 -0.18 -2.13
N GLU A 164 22.20 0.94 -1.40
CA GLU A 164 23.31 1.90 -1.42
C GLU A 164 24.61 1.30 -0.87
N VAL A 165 24.54 0.58 0.26
CA VAL A 165 25.69 -0.14 0.84
C VAL A 165 26.22 -1.21 -0.12
N ALA A 166 25.32 -1.95 -0.77
CA ALA A 166 25.68 -2.94 -1.78
C ALA A 166 26.39 -2.30 -3.00
N LYS A 167 25.92 -1.13 -3.45
CA LYS A 167 26.56 -0.36 -4.53
C LYS A 167 27.93 0.17 -4.12
N ALA A 168 28.05 0.74 -2.92
CA ALA A 168 29.30 1.30 -2.40
C ALA A 168 30.40 0.24 -2.23
N THR A 169 30.01 -0.98 -1.86
CA THR A 169 30.93 -2.11 -1.63
C THR A 169 31.16 -2.99 -2.87
N GLY A 170 30.33 -2.83 -3.90
CA GLY A 170 30.36 -3.66 -5.11
C GLY A 170 29.77 -5.07 -4.93
N ILE A 171 29.17 -5.37 -3.77
CA ILE A 171 28.65 -6.70 -3.45
C ILE A 171 27.17 -6.80 -3.85
N LYS A 172 26.91 -7.15 -5.11
CA LYS A 172 25.54 -7.26 -5.67
C LYS A 172 24.61 -8.19 -4.90
N GLN A 173 25.15 -9.23 -4.27
CA GLN A 173 24.36 -10.19 -3.50
C GLN A 173 23.61 -9.54 -2.33
N LEU A 174 24.20 -8.52 -1.69
CA LEU A 174 23.56 -7.79 -0.59
C LEU A 174 22.30 -7.04 -1.04
N ALA A 175 22.32 -6.48 -2.26
CA ALA A 175 21.14 -5.84 -2.83
C ALA A 175 20.02 -6.84 -3.09
N ASN A 176 20.35 -8.03 -3.62
CA ASN A 176 19.37 -9.08 -3.88
C ASN A 176 18.73 -9.61 -2.58
N GLU A 177 19.54 -9.80 -1.54
CA GLU A 177 19.07 -10.21 -0.21
C GLU A 177 18.12 -9.15 0.36
N ALA A 178 18.51 -7.88 0.36
CA ALA A 178 17.67 -6.80 0.84
C ALA A 178 16.36 -6.65 0.04
N VAL A 179 16.41 -6.75 -1.29
CA VAL A 179 15.23 -6.71 -2.15
C VAL A 179 14.29 -7.88 -1.87
N THR A 180 14.83 -9.08 -1.63
CA THR A 180 14.02 -10.26 -1.29
C THR A 180 13.34 -10.07 0.07
N SER A 181 14.09 -9.69 1.11
CA SER A 181 13.52 -9.40 2.44
C SER A 181 12.48 -8.28 2.39
N PHE A 182 12.68 -7.27 1.54
CA PHE A 182 11.70 -6.20 1.33
C PHE A 182 10.43 -6.70 0.64
N ASN A 183 10.55 -7.58 -0.36
CA ASN A 183 9.39 -8.20 -1.01
C ASN A 183 8.57 -9.01 -0.02
N ASP A 184 9.23 -9.87 0.76
CA ASP A 184 8.57 -10.72 1.75
C ASP A 184 7.88 -9.86 2.83
N ALA A 185 8.54 -8.81 3.29
CA ALA A 185 7.96 -7.85 4.24
C ALA A 185 6.75 -7.12 3.65
N PHE A 186 6.85 -6.69 2.39
CA PHE A 186 5.76 -5.99 1.69
C PHE A 186 4.54 -6.90 1.50
N VAL A 187 4.76 -8.17 1.13
CA VAL A 187 3.69 -9.17 0.96
C VAL A 187 3.08 -9.55 2.30
N ALA A 188 3.88 -9.78 3.34
CA ALA A 188 3.40 -10.07 4.69
C ALA A 188 2.58 -8.90 5.28
N THR A 189 2.98 -7.66 5.02
CA THR A 189 2.22 -6.47 5.44
C THR A 189 0.82 -6.43 4.83
N ALA A 190 0.65 -6.96 3.61
CA ALA A 190 -0.66 -7.01 2.95
C ALA A 190 -1.69 -7.87 3.72
N LEU A 191 -1.25 -8.88 4.48
CA LEU A 191 -2.15 -9.66 5.33
C LEU A 191 -2.79 -8.82 6.44
N VAL A 192 -2.03 -7.89 7.02
CA VAL A 192 -2.52 -7.01 8.10
C VAL A 192 -3.31 -5.82 7.53
N GLY A 193 -3.00 -5.42 6.30
CA GLY A 193 -3.69 -4.31 5.62
C GLY A 193 -5.04 -4.67 5.00
N GLY A 194 -5.36 -5.96 4.84
CA GLY A 194 -6.65 -6.46 4.34
C GLY A 194 -7.59 -6.85 5.46
#